data_AF-A0A817MVT3-F1
#
_entry.id   AF-A0A817MVT3-F1
#
_cell.length_a   1.000
_cell.length_b   1.000
_cell.length_c   1.000
_cell.angle_alpha   90.00
_cell.angle_beta   90.00
_cell.angle_gamma   90.00
#
_symmetry.space_group_name_H-M   'P 1'
#
loop_
_entity.id
_entity.type
_entity.pdbx_description
1 polymer ?
#
loop_
_entity_poly.entity_id
_entity_poly.type
_entity_poly.pdbx_seq_one_letter_code
_entity_poly.pdbx_strand_id
1 'polypeptide(L)'
;MTGADLDGYQYWAYWDDEFQIEEVVKPLFYSLAKKTCVNQIKNELIVDHVLDTFRDTAPDIIANTHSVIADKHSDGTLSKECEECALLFARAIDARKTGENINLREVRQKTRYKKGSWL
;
A
#
# COMPACT_ATOMS: atom_id res chain seq x y z
N MET A 1 -2.81 0.50 -13.14
CA MET A 1 -3.56 0.52 -11.85
C MET A 1 -2.90 -0.46 -10.90
N THR A 2 -2.25 0.03 -9.83
CA THR A 2 -1.87 -0.67 -8.59
C THR A 2 -1.57 -2.19 -8.62
N GLY A 3 -0.90 -2.71 -9.66
CA GLY A 3 -0.60 -4.15 -9.77
C GLY A 3 -1.79 -5.06 -10.10
N ALA A 4 -2.90 -4.52 -10.59
CA ALA A 4 -4.09 -5.27 -11.00
C ALA A 4 -3.82 -6.15 -12.23
N ASP A 5 -4.35 -7.37 -12.21
CA ASP A 5 -4.37 -8.31 -13.33
C ASP A 5 -5.77 -8.39 -13.98
N LEU A 6 -6.01 -9.39 -14.83
CA LEU A 6 -7.24 -9.53 -15.61
C LEU A 6 -8.25 -10.50 -14.99
N ASP A 7 -8.18 -10.74 -13.67
CA ASP A 7 -9.04 -11.70 -12.96
C ASP A 7 -10.39 -11.10 -12.50
N GLY A 8 -10.67 -9.85 -12.87
CA GLY A 8 -11.89 -9.14 -12.52
C GLY A 8 -11.71 -7.66 -12.21
N TYR A 9 -10.47 -7.15 -12.21
CA TYR A 9 -10.21 -5.73 -12.05
C TYR A 9 -10.76 -4.89 -13.21
N GLN A 10 -11.30 -3.73 -12.86
CA GLN A 10 -11.74 -2.72 -13.82
C GLN A 10 -10.64 -1.70 -14.05
N TYR A 11 -10.57 -1.17 -15.27
CA TYR A 11 -9.63 -0.13 -15.64
C TYR A 11 -10.38 1.17 -15.91
N TRP A 12 -9.85 2.28 -15.38
CA TRP A 12 -10.28 3.59 -15.82
C TRP A 12 -9.55 3.94 -17.12
N ALA A 13 -10.31 4.14 -18.18
CA ALA A 13 -9.82 4.55 -19.48
C ALA A 13 -10.45 5.89 -19.84
N TYR A 14 -9.64 6.85 -20.24
CA TYR A 14 -10.06 8.18 -20.66
C TYR A 14 -9.46 8.47 -22.03
N TRP A 15 -10.25 9.01 -22.94
CA TRP A 15 -9.89 9.21 -24.36
C TRP A 15 -10.40 10.54 -24.93
N ASP A 16 -10.92 11.42 -24.08
CA ASP A 16 -11.37 12.75 -24.50
C ASP A 16 -10.17 13.71 -24.56
N ASP A 17 -10.28 14.77 -25.33
CA ASP A 17 -9.22 15.76 -25.59
C ASP A 17 -9.18 16.85 -24.51
N GLU A 18 -10.10 16.84 -23.52
CA GLU A 18 -10.13 17.85 -22.44
C GLU A 18 -8.91 17.78 -21.51
N PHE A 19 -8.27 16.61 -21.38
CA PHE A 19 -7.03 16.47 -20.60
C PHE A 19 -5.80 16.40 -21.50
N GLN A 20 -4.83 17.28 -21.23
CA GLN A 20 -3.48 17.19 -21.78
C GLN A 20 -2.58 16.46 -20.78
N ILE A 21 -1.89 15.42 -21.23
CA ILE A 21 -0.92 14.71 -20.38
C ILE A 21 0.34 15.58 -20.27
N GLU A 22 0.56 16.16 -19.09
CA GLU A 22 1.73 16.99 -18.82
C GLU A 22 2.99 16.14 -18.53
N GLU A 23 2.81 15.00 -17.85
CA GLU A 23 3.91 14.14 -17.43
C GLU A 23 3.51 12.66 -17.44
N VAL A 24 4.45 11.80 -17.83
CA VAL A 24 4.35 10.34 -17.69
C VAL A 24 5.34 9.89 -16.63
N VAL A 25 4.83 9.49 -15.48
CA VAL A 25 5.64 9.01 -14.36
C VAL A 25 5.88 7.51 -14.43
N LYS A 26 7.03 7.06 -13.90
CA LYS A 26 7.36 5.64 -13.84
C LYS A 26 6.43 4.94 -12.84
N PRO A 27 5.87 3.76 -13.17
CA PRO A 27 5.07 3.00 -12.22
C PRO A 27 5.92 2.55 -11.03
N LEU A 28 5.29 2.53 -9.86
CA LEU A 28 5.87 1.99 -8.64
C LEU A 28 6.18 0.49 -8.80
N PHE A 29 7.34 0.06 -8.31
CA PHE A 29 7.76 -1.32 -8.32
C PHE A 29 8.07 -1.80 -6.89
N TYR A 30 7.59 -2.98 -6.53
CA TYR A 30 7.92 -3.62 -5.26
C TYR A 30 8.15 -5.11 -5.46
N SER A 31 8.97 -5.70 -4.60
CA SER A 31 9.17 -7.15 -4.55
C SER A 31 8.11 -7.80 -3.66
N LEU A 32 7.53 -8.90 -4.14
CA LEU A 32 6.62 -9.72 -3.35
C LEU A 32 7.32 -10.31 -2.14
N ALA A 33 6.61 -10.35 -1.00
CA ALA A 33 7.08 -11.02 0.19
C ALA A 33 7.20 -12.53 -0.04
N LYS A 34 8.14 -13.16 0.67
CA LYS A 34 8.27 -14.62 0.67
C LYS A 34 7.00 -15.22 1.29
N LYS A 35 6.33 -16.10 0.56
CA LYS A 35 5.13 -16.79 1.06
C LYS A 35 5.48 -17.69 2.25
N THR A 36 4.68 -17.61 3.30
CA THR A 36 4.71 -18.55 4.41
C THR A 36 4.07 -19.86 3.97
N CYS A 37 4.84 -20.94 3.93
CA CYS A 37 4.33 -22.28 3.63
C CYS A 37 4.05 -23.04 4.93
N VAL A 38 2.87 -23.65 5.02
CA VAL A 38 2.49 -24.57 6.10
C VAL A 38 2.45 -25.99 5.54
N ASN A 39 3.04 -26.94 6.26
CA ASN A 39 3.11 -28.34 5.79
C ASN A 39 1.75 -29.06 5.87
N GLN A 40 0.89 -28.65 6.80
CA GLN A 40 -0.46 -29.19 6.97
C GLN A 40 -1.41 -28.08 7.42
N ILE A 41 -2.60 -28.04 6.83
CA ILE A 41 -3.69 -27.16 7.23
C ILE A 41 -4.45 -27.83 8.37
N LYS A 42 -4.58 -27.13 9.50
CA LYS A 42 -5.37 -27.56 10.67
C LYS A 42 -6.49 -26.55 10.94
N ASN A 43 -7.53 -26.97 11.65
CA ASN A 43 -8.66 -26.09 11.97
C ASN A 43 -8.22 -24.86 12.75
N GLU A 44 -7.26 -25.00 13.67
CA GLU A 44 -6.73 -23.87 14.47
C GLU A 44 -6.10 -22.81 13.56
N LEU A 45 -5.35 -23.24 12.53
CA LEU A 45 -4.74 -22.32 11.57
C LEU A 45 -5.80 -21.54 10.77
N ILE A 46 -6.92 -22.19 10.44
CA ILE A 46 -8.03 -21.53 9.74
C ILE A 46 -8.66 -20.47 10.66
N VAL A 47 -8.91 -20.83 11.92
CA VAL A 47 -9.46 -19.90 12.92
C VAL A 47 -8.54 -18.69 13.10
N ASP A 48 -7.24 -18.92 13.29
CA ASP A 48 -6.25 -17.86 13.47
C ASP A 48 -6.19 -16.95 12.24
N HIS A 49 -6.16 -17.52 11.03
CA HIS A 49 -6.13 -16.75 9.78
C HIS A 49 -7.36 -15.84 9.63
N VAL A 50 -8.55 -16.34 9.97
CA VAL A 50 -9.79 -15.54 9.94
C VAL A 50 -9.72 -14.42 10.97
N LEU A 51 -9.31 -14.71 12.21
CA LEU A 51 -9.20 -13.70 13.26
C LEU A 51 -8.17 -12.62 12.93
N ASP A 52 -7.02 -13.00 12.36
CA ASP A 52 -5.98 -12.07 11.94
C ASP A 52 -6.48 -11.20 10.79
N THR A 53 -7.21 -11.78 9.83
CA THR A 53 -7.82 -11.01 8.72
C THR A 53 -8.79 -9.94 9.22
N PHE A 54 -9.56 -10.20 10.28
CA PHE A 54 -10.46 -9.20 10.85
C PHE A 54 -9.74 -8.13 11.69
N ARG A 55 -8.56 -8.44 12.23
CA ARG A 55 -7.77 -7.51 13.05
C ARG A 55 -6.83 -6.65 12.23
N ASP A 56 -6.46 -7.09 11.04
CA ASP A 56 -5.54 -6.35 10.17
C ASP A 56 -6.18 -5.04 9.70
N THR A 57 -5.61 -3.95 10.20
CA THR A 57 -6.00 -2.56 9.90
C THR A 57 -4.86 -1.81 9.22
N ALA A 58 -3.77 -2.51 8.85
CA ALA A 58 -2.60 -1.89 8.26
C ALA A 58 -2.90 -1.16 6.95
N PRO A 59 -3.65 -1.75 5.98
CA PRO A 59 -4.00 -1.05 4.75
C PRO A 59 -4.69 0.30 5.00
N ASP A 60 -5.66 0.33 5.91
CA ASP A 60 -6.46 1.53 6.19
C ASP A 60 -5.61 2.65 6.81
N ILE A 61 -4.75 2.30 7.76
CA ILE A 61 -3.85 3.25 8.42
C ILE A 61 -2.85 3.82 7.40
N ILE A 62 -2.29 2.96 6.53
CA ILE A 62 -1.34 3.39 5.51
C ILE A 62 -2.04 4.31 4.49
N ALA A 63 -3.24 3.96 4.03
CA ALA A 63 -4.00 4.77 3.07
C ALA A 63 -4.29 6.18 3.62
N ASN A 64 -4.79 6.27 4.85
CA ASN A 64 -5.03 7.57 5.49
C ASN A 64 -3.75 8.39 5.64
N THR A 65 -2.65 7.73 5.98
CA THR A 65 -1.35 8.40 6.12
C THR A 65 -0.81 8.89 4.78
N HIS A 66 -0.97 8.09 3.72
CA HIS A 66 -0.60 8.43 2.35
C HIS A 66 -1.31 9.70 1.89
N SER A 67 -2.63 9.80 2.09
CA SER A 67 -3.42 10.99 1.77
C SER A 67 -2.91 12.23 2.53
N VAL A 68 -2.69 12.11 3.84
CA VAL A 68 -2.20 13.24 4.66
C VAL A 68 -0.80 13.72 4.23
N ILE A 69 0.08 12.81 3.81
CA ILE A 69 1.41 13.15 3.31
C ILE A 69 1.32 13.83 1.95
N ALA A 70 0.52 13.27 1.03
CA ALA A 70 0.29 13.85 -0.29
C ALA A 70 -0.26 15.28 -0.20
N ASP A 71 -1.22 15.52 0.70
CA ASP A 71 -1.81 16.86 0.90
C ASP A 71 -0.82 17.87 1.49
N LYS A 72 0.22 17.42 2.19
CA LYS A 72 1.15 18.30 2.95
C LYS A 72 2.47 18.55 2.24
N HIS A 73 2.93 17.63 1.41
CA HIS A 73 4.23 17.77 0.73
C HIS A 73 4.08 18.60 -0.53
N SER A 74 5.06 19.47 -0.84
CA SER A 74 5.06 20.27 -2.09
C SER A 74 4.99 19.38 -3.33
N ASP A 75 5.66 18.24 -3.26
CA ASP A 75 5.78 17.26 -4.35
C ASP A 75 4.61 16.26 -4.34
N GLY A 76 3.62 16.45 -3.46
CA GLY A 76 2.41 15.64 -3.36
C GLY A 76 2.69 14.14 -3.30
N THR A 77 2.05 13.40 -4.22
CA THR A 77 2.17 11.94 -4.34
C THR A 77 3.53 11.46 -4.83
N LEU A 78 4.36 12.36 -5.37
CA LEU A 78 5.72 12.04 -5.85
C LEU A 78 6.77 12.24 -4.76
N SER A 79 6.39 12.71 -3.57
CA SER A 79 7.30 12.76 -2.43
C SER A 79 7.73 11.36 -2.01
N LYS A 80 8.98 11.25 -1.53
CA LYS A 80 9.57 9.97 -1.13
C LYS A 80 8.76 9.28 -0.03
N GLU A 81 8.27 10.04 0.94
CA GLU A 81 7.44 9.54 2.02
C GLU A 81 6.11 8.99 1.50
N CYS A 82 5.54 9.61 0.46
CA CYS A 82 4.32 9.14 -0.18
C CYS A 82 4.58 7.87 -1.00
N GLU A 83 5.71 7.78 -1.70
CA GLU A 83 6.17 6.57 -2.39
C GLU A 83 6.37 5.40 -1.41
N GLU A 84 7.01 5.65 -0.26
CA GLU A 84 7.19 4.63 0.79
C GLU A 84 5.84 4.15 1.35
N CYS A 85 4.86 5.04 1.51
CA CYS A 85 3.49 4.64 1.89
C CYS A 85 2.85 3.75 0.81
N ALA A 86 2.99 4.11 -0.46
CA ALA A 86 2.43 3.34 -1.57
C ALA A 86 3.05 1.93 -1.65
N LEU A 87 4.36 1.79 -1.42
CA LEU A 87 5.05 0.51 -1.34
C LEU A 87 4.56 -0.35 -0.18
N LEU A 88 4.39 0.25 1.00
CA LEU A 88 3.87 -0.43 2.18
C LEU A 88 2.41 -0.84 1.98
N PHE A 89 1.60 -0.01 1.34
CA PHE A 89 0.21 -0.30 1.04
C PHE A 89 0.09 -1.50 0.10
N ALA A 90 0.87 -1.54 -0.99
CA ALA A 90 0.88 -2.66 -1.92
C ALA A 90 1.21 -3.99 -1.23
N ARG A 91 2.22 -3.99 -0.35
CA ARG A 91 2.56 -5.16 0.48
C ARG A 91 1.45 -5.54 1.45
N ALA A 92 0.80 -4.58 2.09
CA ALA A 92 -0.28 -4.83 3.03
C ALA A 92 -1.52 -5.47 2.38
N ILE A 93 -1.85 -5.09 1.14
CA ILE A 93 -2.92 -5.75 0.38
C ILE A 93 -2.60 -7.22 0.10
N ASP A 94 -1.34 -7.51 -0.27
CA ASP A 94 -0.88 -8.87 -0.56
C ASP A 94 -0.54 -9.71 0.67
N ALA A 95 -0.40 -9.09 1.84
CA ALA A 95 -0.06 -9.74 3.10
C ALA A 95 -0.98 -10.91 3.44
N ARG A 96 -2.29 -10.78 3.17
CA ARG A 96 -3.27 -11.86 3.39
C ARG A 96 -3.00 -13.10 2.53
N LYS A 97 -2.43 -12.92 1.34
CA LYS A 97 -2.09 -14.01 0.40
C LYS A 97 -0.73 -14.62 0.72
N THR A 98 0.19 -13.85 1.27
CA THR A 98 1.58 -14.27 1.52
C THR A 98 1.84 -14.71 2.96
N GLY A 99 0.98 -14.31 3.90
CA GLY A 99 1.22 -14.45 5.34
C GLY A 99 2.26 -13.46 5.87
N GLU A 100 2.55 -12.38 5.14
CA GLU A 100 3.41 -11.31 5.62
C GLU A 100 2.76 -10.55 6.77
N ASN A 101 3.54 -10.18 7.79
CA ASN A 101 3.07 -9.32 8.88
C ASN A 101 3.59 -7.89 8.66
N ILE A 102 2.67 -6.96 8.40
CA ILE A 102 3.01 -5.54 8.25
C ILE A 102 3.04 -4.87 9.62
N ASN A 103 4.25 -4.54 10.08
CA ASN A 103 4.43 -3.90 11.37
C ASN A 103 4.03 -2.40 11.33
N LEU A 104 2.90 -2.09 11.94
CA LEU A 104 2.39 -0.71 12.05
C LEU A 104 3.33 0.27 12.76
N ARG A 105 4.28 -0.21 13.59
CA ARG A 105 5.30 0.66 14.18
C ARG A 105 6.29 1.15 13.13
N GLU A 106 6.64 0.30 12.16
CA GLU A 106 7.51 0.70 11.04
C GLU A 106 6.81 1.70 10.15
N VAL A 107 5.51 1.49 9.88
CA VAL A 107 4.66 2.47 9.19
C VAL A 107 4.77 3.82 9.91
N ARG A 108 4.45 3.88 11.20
CA ARG A 108 4.51 5.12 11.99
C ARG A 108 5.89 5.78 12.05
N GLN A 109 6.98 5.02 11.96
CA GLN A 109 8.33 5.56 11.98
C GLN A 109 8.73 6.16 10.62
N LYS A 110 8.42 5.48 9.53
CA LYS A 110 8.76 5.90 8.17
C LYS A 110 7.88 7.03 7.66
N THR A 111 6.62 7.06 8.07
CA THR A 111 5.64 8.07 7.65
C THR A 111 5.58 9.28 8.59
N ARG A 112 6.49 9.36 9.56
CA ARG A 112 6.55 10.50 10.47
C ARG A 112 7.03 11.72 9.69
N TYR A 113 6.10 12.54 9.23
CA TYR A 113 6.38 13.85 8.67
C TYR A 113 7.28 14.62 9.64
N LYS A 114 8.56 14.78 9.27
CA LYS A 114 9.48 15.61 10.03
C LYS A 114 9.00 17.03 9.81
N LYS A 115 8.54 17.71 10.87
CA LYS A 115 8.28 19.16 10.83
C LYS A 115 9.52 19.84 10.23
N GLY A 116 9.45 20.23 8.97
CA GLY A 116 10.35 21.22 8.39
C GLY A 116 10.15 22.54 9.13
N SER A 117 11.26 23.16 9.53
CA SER A 117 11.29 24.46 10.20
C SER A 117 10.60 25.49 9.30
N TRP A 118 9.48 26.01 9.80
CA TRP A 118 8.87 27.27 9.38
C TRP A 118 8.84 28.23 10.57
N LEU A 119 9.98 28.28 11.27
CA LEU A 119 10.39 29.33 12.19
C LEU A 119 11.87 29.60 11.89
#